data_AF-A0A1Q7YJF0-F1
#
_entry.id   AF-A0A1Q7YJF0-F1
#
_cell.length_a   1.000
_cell.length_b   1.000
_cell.length_c   1.000
_cell.angle_alpha   90.00
_cell.angle_beta   90.00
_cell.angle_gamma   90.00
#
_symmetry.space_group_name_H-M   'P 1'
#
loop_
_entity.id
_entity.type
_entity.pdbx_description
1 polymer ?
#
loop_
_entity_poly.entity_id
_entity_poly.type
_entity_poly.pdbx_seq_one_letter_code
_entity_poly.pdbx_strand_id
1 'polypeptide(L)'
;MAKDSHHVIPRVRCRELGIPPNFPGNVRKFSVSKHRAWHTLFGTALPEEAIEIIRNEWSLTEEGEQSLQKLLGNVSLLRRKK
;
A
#
# COMPACT_ATOMS: atom_id res chain seq x y z
N MET A 1 14.74 -15.79 5.92
CA MET A 1 13.74 -14.86 6.50
C MET A 1 12.47 -15.63 6.81
N ALA A 2 11.98 -15.58 8.06
CA ALA A 2 10.71 -16.21 8.43
C ALA A 2 9.55 -15.62 7.61
N LYS A 3 8.63 -16.48 7.18
CA LYS A 3 7.41 -16.10 6.46
C LYS A 3 6.19 -16.37 7.32
N ASP A 4 5.20 -15.49 7.22
CA ASP A 4 3.92 -15.62 7.89
C ASP A 4 2.77 -15.68 6.88
N SER A 5 1.65 -16.29 7.28
CA SER A 5 0.44 -16.38 6.47
C SER A 5 -0.42 -15.14 6.71
N HIS A 6 -0.77 -14.46 5.63
CA HIS A 6 -1.63 -13.28 5.66
C HIS A 6 -2.92 -13.57 4.90
N HIS A 7 -4.05 -13.20 5.50
CA HIS A 7 -5.35 -13.17 4.83
C HIS A 7 -5.52 -11.82 4.13
N VAL A 8 -5.55 -11.82 2.80
CA VAL A 8 -5.74 -10.60 1.98
C VAL A 8 -7.10 -9.96 2.29
N ILE A 9 -8.15 -10.77 2.34
CA ILE A 9 -9.44 -10.39 2.91
C ILE A 9 -9.46 -10.90 4.35
N PRO A 10 -9.54 -10.01 5.37
CA PRO A 10 -9.58 -10.41 6.77
C PRO A 10 -10.73 -11.38 7.06
N ARG A 11 -10.49 -12.31 7.99
CA ARG A 11 -11.48 -13.33 8.38
C ARG A 11 -12.82 -12.75 8.83
N VAL A 12 -12.80 -11.59 9.47
CA VAL A 12 -14.02 -10.89 9.93
C VAL A 12 -14.89 -10.50 8.73
N ARG A 13 -14.28 -9.90 7.69
CA ARG A 13 -14.99 -9.54 6.45
C ARG A 13 -15.47 -10.76 5.68
N CYS A 14 -14.67 -11.82 5.62
CA CYS A 14 -15.11 -13.08 5.03
C CYS A 14 -16.38 -13.61 5.70
N ARG A 15 -16.48 -13.50 7.03
CA ARG A 15 -17.65 -13.93 7.80
C ARG A 15 -18.89 -13.10 7.47
N GLU A 16 -18.75 -11.78 7.37
CA GLU A 16 -19.83 -10.86 7.00
C GLU A 16 -20.37 -11.14 5.59
N LEU A 17 -19.49 -11.51 4.66
CA LEU A 17 -19.83 -11.84 3.28
C LEU A 17 -20.27 -13.29 3.07
N GLY A 18 -20.26 -14.13 4.11
CA GLY A 18 -20.60 -15.55 3.99
C GLY A 18 -19.61 -16.38 3.15
N ILE A 19 -18.36 -15.90 2.97
CA ILE A 19 -17.34 -16.59 2.18
C ILE A 19 -16.33 -17.34 3.08
N PRO A 20 -15.84 -18.52 2.67
CA PRO A 20 -14.91 -19.30 3.48
C PRO A 20 -13.52 -18.65 3.51
N PRO A 21 -12.98 -18.22 4.67
CA PRO A 21 -11.78 -17.37 4.70
C PRO A 21 -10.48 -18.01 4.20
N ASN A 22 -10.43 -19.33 4.05
CA ASN A 22 -9.25 -20.05 3.60
C ASN A 22 -9.37 -20.50 2.13
N PHE A 23 -10.19 -19.82 1.33
CA PHE A 23 -10.30 -20.10 -0.10
C PHE A 23 -8.96 -19.90 -0.83
N PRO A 24 -8.68 -20.66 -1.91
CA PRO A 24 -7.44 -20.51 -2.67
C PRO A 24 -7.24 -19.07 -3.16
N GLY A 25 -6.10 -18.48 -2.82
CA GLY A 25 -5.77 -17.09 -3.19
C GLY A 25 -5.97 -16.06 -2.08
N ASN A 26 -6.81 -16.32 -1.06
CA ASN A 26 -6.97 -15.40 0.05
C ASN A 26 -5.78 -15.42 1.01
N VAL A 27 -5.16 -16.58 1.20
CA VAL A 27 -4.02 -16.75 2.11
C VAL A 27 -2.73 -16.70 1.32
N ARG A 28 -1.88 -15.71 1.62
CA ARG A 28 -0.57 -15.53 0.97
C ARG A 28 0.55 -15.52 2.00
N LYS A 29 1.72 -16.04 1.61
CA LYS A 29 2.92 -16.02 2.46
C LYS A 29 3.72 -14.75 2.21
N PHE A 30 3.90 -13.92 3.23
CA PHE A 30 4.77 -12.74 3.21
C PHE A 30 5.93 -12.92 4.18
N SER A 31 6.98 -12.10 4.07
CA SER A 31 7.95 -12.01 5.16
C SER A 31 7.27 -11.45 6.41
N VAL A 32 7.72 -11.88 7.59
CA VAL A 32 7.20 -11.38 8.87
C VAL A 32 7.27 -9.84 8.92
N SER A 33 8.32 -9.24 8.37
CA SER A 33 8.46 -7.78 8.30
C SER A 33 7.35 -7.11 7.49
N LYS A 34 7.02 -7.64 6.30
CA LYS A 34 5.94 -7.10 5.45
C LYS A 34 4.58 -7.30 6.08
N HIS A 35 4.35 -8.47 6.68
CA HIS A 35 3.10 -8.77 7.37
C HIS A 35 2.86 -7.81 8.55
N ARG A 36 3.88 -7.59 9.38
CA ARG A 36 3.80 -6.62 10.49
C ARG A 36 3.59 -5.20 9.98
N ALA A 37 4.37 -4.76 8.98
CA ALA A 37 4.23 -3.43 8.40
C ALA A 37 2.80 -3.18 7.88
N TRP A 38 2.20 -4.16 7.20
CA TRP A 38 0.82 -4.08 6.74
C TRP A 38 -0.15 -3.82 7.90
N HIS A 39 -0.12 -4.67 8.94
CA HIS A 39 -1.03 -4.54 10.07
C HIS A 39 -0.77 -3.29 10.91
N THR A 40 0.47 -2.80 10.97
CA THR A 40 0.80 -1.54 11.65
C THR A 40 0.27 -0.32 10.89
N LEU A 41 0.38 -0.30 9.56
CA LEU A 41 -0.01 0.87 8.76
C LEU A 41 -1.49 0.88 8.41
N PHE A 42 -2.05 -0.29 8.06
CA PHE A 42 -3.38 -0.40 7.45
C PHE A 42 -4.35 -1.28 8.26
N GLY A 43 -3.90 -1.88 9.37
CA GLY A 43 -4.76 -2.68 10.25
C GLY A 43 -5.42 -3.85 9.53
N THR A 44 -6.74 -3.75 9.32
CA THR A 44 -7.57 -4.74 8.62
C THR A 44 -8.14 -4.23 7.30
N ALA A 45 -7.61 -3.12 6.77
CA ALA A 45 -8.01 -2.61 5.47
C ALA A 45 -7.75 -3.63 4.36
N LEU A 46 -8.62 -3.64 3.36
CA LEU A 46 -8.39 -4.30 2.08
C LEU A 46 -7.31 -3.56 1.28
N PRO A 47 -6.67 -4.22 0.29
CA PRO A 47 -5.72 -3.56 -0.59
C PRO A 47 -6.23 -2.29 -1.24
N GLU A 48 -7.48 -2.30 -1.70
CA GLU A 48 -8.13 -1.17 -2.35
C GLU A 48 -8.34 -0.01 -1.36
N GLU A 49 -8.72 -0.31 -0.12
CA GLU A 49 -8.87 0.70 0.94
C GLU A 49 -7.52 1.29 1.34
N ALA A 50 -6.48 0.47 1.44
CA ALA A 50 -5.12 0.94 1.70
C ALA A 50 -4.62 1.87 0.58
N ILE A 51 -4.93 1.56 -0.69
CA ILE A 51 -4.63 2.44 -1.82
C ILE A 51 -5.36 3.79 -1.66
N GLU A 52 -6.63 3.79 -1.29
CA GLU A 52 -7.39 5.02 -1.10
C GLU A 52 -6.88 5.85 0.10
N ILE A 53 -6.48 5.21 1.21
CA ILE A 53 -5.80 5.90 2.33
C ILE A 53 -4.53 6.59 1.84
N ILE A 54 -3.68 5.88 1.09
CA ILE A 54 -2.44 6.44 0.56
C ILE A 54 -2.73 7.63 -0.37
N ARG A 55 -3.73 7.50 -1.24
CA ARG A 55 -4.13 8.57 -2.18
C ARG A 55 -4.65 9.81 -1.46
N ASN A 56 -5.48 9.62 -0.44
CA ASN A 56 -6.20 10.73 0.19
C ASN A 56 -5.38 11.41 1.29
N GLU A 57 -4.54 10.67 2.00
CA GLU A 57 -3.88 11.18 3.20
C GLU A 57 -2.38 11.35 3.04
N TRP A 58 -1.72 10.50 2.24
CA TRP A 58 -0.24 10.41 2.22
C TRP A 58 0.37 10.77 0.87
N SER A 59 -0.45 11.11 -0.12
CA SER A 59 0.01 11.59 -1.43
C SER A 59 0.23 13.10 -1.39
N LEU A 60 1.03 13.61 -2.34
CA LEU A 60 1.19 15.05 -2.50
C LEU A 60 -0.16 15.70 -2.84
N THR A 61 -0.37 16.92 -2.33
CA THR A 61 -1.42 17.78 -2.86
C THR A 61 -1.11 18.17 -4.30
N GLU A 62 -2.09 18.72 -5.02
CA GLU A 62 -1.88 19.20 -6.38
C GLU A 62 -0.75 20.24 -6.45
N GLU A 63 -0.71 21.17 -5.50
CA GLU A 63 0.36 22.18 -5.39
C GLU A 63 1.72 21.54 -5.08
N GLY A 64 1.72 20.50 -4.25
CA GLY A 64 2.91 19.71 -3.94
C GLY A 64 3.46 19.02 -5.18
N GLU A 65 2.60 18.40 -5.99
CA GLU A 65 2.96 17.74 -7.24
C GLU A 65 3.52 18.76 -8.24
N GLN A 66 2.84 19.89 -8.45
CA GLN A 66 3.32 20.97 -9.32
C GLN A 66 4.70 21.50 -8.88
N SER A 67 4.91 21.64 -7.57
CA SER A 67 6.19 22.09 -7.00
C SER A 67 7.29 21.06 -7.25
N LEU A 68 7.00 19.78 -7.05
CA LEU A 68 7.93 18.69 -7.34
C LEU A 68 8.33 18.68 -8.82
N GLN A 69 7.37 18.81 -9.74
CA GLN A 69 7.65 18.85 -11.18
C GLN A 69 8.55 20.02 -11.58
N LYS A 70 8.35 21.21 -11.00
CA LYS A 70 9.24 22.37 -11.23
C LYS A 70 10.67 22.09 -10.74
N LEU A 71 10.82 21.52 -9.55
CA LEU A 71 12.13 21.17 -9.00
C LEU A 71 12.86 20.14 -9.87
N LEU A 72 12.16 19.08 -10.30
CA LEU A 72 12.73 18.03 -11.16
C LEU A 72 13.10 18.58 -12.56
N GLY A 73 12.25 19.45 -13.12
CA GLY A 73 12.54 20.17 -14.37
C GLY A 73 13.84 20.97 -14.27
N ASN A 74 14.04 21.71 -13.17
CA ASN A 74 15.25 22.48 -12.93
C ASN A 74 16.51 21.59 -12.78
N VAL A 75 16.40 20.43 -12.14
CA VAL A 75 17.50 19.45 -12.03
C VAL A 75 17.87 18.87 -13.40
N SER A 76 16.90 18.59 -14.26
CA SER A 76 17.16 18.10 -15.63
C SER A 76 17.92 19.11 -16.49
N LEU A 77 17.63 20.41 -16.31
CA LEU A 77 18.32 21.51 -16.98
C LEU A 77 19.76 21.68 -16.47
N LEU A 78 20.00 21.44 -15.17
CA LEU A 78 21.34 21.47 -14.58
C LEU A 78 22.22 20.30 -15.06
N ARG A 79 21.64 19.11 -15.27
CA ARG A 79 22.38 17.94 -15.77
C ARG A 79 22.79 18.03 -17.25
N ARG A 80 22.08 18.81 -18.07
CA ARG A 80 22.42 19.02 -19.50
C ARG A 80 23.49 20.09 -19.76
N LYS A 81 23.93 20.82 -18.73
CA LYS A 81 24.93 21.90 -18.84
C LYS A 81 26.36 21.47 -18.44
N LYS A 82 26.62 20.16 -18.31
CA LYS A 82 27.97 19.58 -18.19
C LYS A 82 28.28 18.78 -19.44
#